data_AF-A0A256FCR1-F1
#
_entry.id   AF-A0A256FCR1-F1
#
_cell.length_a   1.000
_cell.length_b   1.000
_cell.length_c   1.000
_cell.angle_alpha   90.00
_cell.angle_beta   90.00
_cell.angle_gamma   90.00
#
_symmetry.space_group_name_H-M   'P 1'
#
loop_
_entity.id
_entity.type
_entity.pdbx_description
1 polymer ?
#
loop_
_entity_poly.entity_id
_entity_poly.type
_entity_poly.pdbx_seq_one_letter_code
_entity_poly.pdbx_strand_id
1 'polypeptide(L)'
;MVAAAHPLAASAGVDMLRNGGNAIDAAVAAGFAASVVMPEMCGLGGDLFAILHLPGQTQAPLAVLGAGASPLGCTLDQMIAAGRPTSTGEVKMPYRGALSIGVPGMVHALVEMHQRFGRLSLHQVMAPAIGLADRGFPLTRLGAWSIAVSEPLLRRHSEAAAVFLKDGTVPGMGTILRQSDLARTLTRIAERGVAGFYVGPVADHINRAVGAAGGALRCEDLHLHRTDFEPTIETTYRGWRIHQTGLPSQGMILLEALNIAECEPASHLAEINAHAVHMSAELLKLAYADRLA
;
A
#
# COMPACT_ATOMS: atom_id res chain seq x y z
N MET A 1 15.04 -5.40 -13.97
CA MET A 1 13.65 -5.55 -14.45
C MET A 1 12.72 -4.97 -13.40
N VAL A 2 11.60 -4.36 -13.80
CA VAL A 2 10.54 -3.89 -12.88
C VAL A 2 9.22 -4.45 -13.37
N ALA A 3 8.45 -5.05 -12.46
CA ALA A 3 7.09 -5.50 -12.71
C ALA A 3 6.14 -4.75 -11.78
N ALA A 4 5.06 -4.21 -12.32
CA ALA A 4 4.03 -3.50 -11.57
C ALA A 4 2.67 -3.66 -12.25
N ALA A 5 1.58 -3.49 -11.50
CA ALA A 5 0.21 -3.62 -11.99
C ALA A 5 -0.18 -2.53 -13.02
N HIS A 6 0.59 -1.45 -13.13
CA HIS A 6 0.38 -0.38 -14.10
C HIS A 6 1.65 -0.10 -14.92
N PRO A 7 1.55 0.01 -16.26
CA PRO A 7 2.72 0.21 -17.12
C PRO A 7 3.47 1.52 -16.82
N LEU A 8 2.76 2.60 -16.47
CA LEU A 8 3.41 3.87 -16.08
C LEU A 8 4.17 3.76 -14.75
N ALA A 9 3.70 2.94 -13.80
CA ALA A 9 4.43 2.68 -12.56
C ALA A 9 5.68 1.83 -12.81
N ALA A 10 5.57 0.78 -13.63
CA ALA A 10 6.72 -0.01 -14.07
C ALA A 10 7.75 0.85 -14.81
N SER A 11 7.29 1.73 -15.71
CA SER A 11 8.15 2.62 -16.48
C SER A 11 8.92 3.60 -15.59
N ALA A 12 8.27 4.20 -14.58
CA ALA A 12 8.94 5.06 -13.61
C ALA A 12 10.12 4.35 -12.91
N GLY A 13 9.93 3.08 -12.51
CA GLY A 13 11.01 2.28 -11.93
C GLY A 13 12.10 1.91 -12.94
N VAL A 14 11.74 1.52 -14.17
CA VAL A 14 12.71 1.22 -15.23
C VAL A 14 13.58 2.44 -15.54
N ASP A 15 13.00 3.63 -15.56
CA ASP A 15 13.74 4.87 -15.82
C ASP A 15 14.78 5.14 -14.72
N MET A 16 14.50 4.83 -13.45
CA MET A 16 15.51 4.93 -12.38
C MET A 16 16.67 3.96 -12.59
N LEU A 17 16.40 2.71 -13.00
CA LEU A 17 17.46 1.75 -13.32
C LEU A 17 18.31 2.23 -14.50
N ARG A 18 17.67 2.77 -15.56
CA ARG A 18 18.36 3.34 -16.73
C ARG A 18 19.24 4.53 -16.38
N ASN A 19 18.81 5.32 -15.40
CA ASN A 19 19.55 6.49 -14.90
C ASN A 19 20.61 6.13 -13.84
N GLY A 20 20.96 4.85 -13.68
CA GLY A 20 22.03 4.40 -12.78
C GLY A 20 21.62 4.23 -11.32
N GLY A 21 20.32 4.33 -11.02
CA GLY A 21 19.75 4.00 -9.73
C GLY A 21 19.75 2.49 -9.46
N ASN A 22 19.51 2.13 -8.20
CA ASN A 22 19.42 0.73 -7.77
C ASN A 22 17.97 0.24 -7.68
N ALA A 23 17.78 -0.98 -7.18
CA ALA A 23 16.46 -1.59 -7.01
C ALA A 23 15.54 -0.79 -6.07
N ILE A 24 16.11 -0.08 -5.08
CA ILE A 24 15.35 0.74 -4.13
C ILE A 24 14.87 2.03 -4.82
N ASP A 25 15.74 2.71 -5.57
CA ASP A 25 15.34 3.88 -6.37
C ASP A 25 14.19 3.52 -7.33
N ALA A 26 14.31 2.37 -8.00
CA ALA A 26 13.29 1.88 -8.91
C ALA A 26 11.96 1.53 -8.21
N ALA A 27 12.01 0.87 -7.06
CA ALA A 27 10.83 0.53 -6.27
C ALA A 27 10.13 1.78 -5.73
N VAL A 28 10.89 2.77 -5.26
CA VAL A 28 10.35 4.03 -4.71
C VAL A 28 9.70 4.87 -5.81
N ALA A 29 10.34 4.99 -6.99
CA ALA A 29 9.73 5.66 -8.14
C ALA A 29 8.44 4.96 -8.59
N ALA A 30 8.45 3.63 -8.67
CA ALA A 30 7.26 2.85 -9.03
C ALA A 30 6.14 2.99 -8.00
N GLY A 31 6.45 2.98 -6.70
CA GLY A 31 5.49 3.15 -5.62
C GLY A 31 4.81 4.52 -5.64
N PHE A 32 5.58 5.61 -5.76
CA PHE A 32 4.99 6.94 -5.89
C PHE A 32 4.20 7.10 -7.20
N ALA A 33 4.67 6.56 -8.33
CA ALA A 33 3.91 6.59 -9.58
C ALA A 33 2.60 5.81 -9.45
N ALA A 34 2.62 4.64 -8.80
CA ALA A 34 1.43 3.84 -8.49
C ALA A 34 0.40 4.62 -7.67
N SER A 35 0.84 5.42 -6.69
CA SER A 35 -0.05 6.28 -5.88
C SER A 35 -0.79 7.37 -6.68
N VAL A 36 -0.36 7.62 -7.93
CA VAL A 36 -0.98 8.56 -8.85
C VAL A 36 -1.87 7.84 -9.85
N VAL A 37 -1.37 6.76 -10.45
CA VAL A 37 -2.01 6.12 -11.62
C VAL A 37 -2.97 4.98 -11.28
N MET A 38 -2.96 4.52 -10.02
CA MET A 38 -3.88 3.49 -9.50
C MET A 38 -4.56 3.97 -8.20
N PRO A 39 -5.29 5.10 -8.20
CA PRO A 39 -5.91 5.66 -6.99
C PRO A 39 -6.95 4.72 -6.35
N GLU A 40 -7.44 3.71 -7.08
CA GLU A 40 -8.34 2.67 -6.59
C GLU A 40 -7.67 1.65 -5.66
N MET A 41 -6.33 1.57 -5.66
CA MET A 41 -5.56 0.56 -4.92
C MET A 41 -4.35 1.15 -4.17
N CYS A 42 -3.73 2.20 -4.69
CA CYS A 42 -2.51 2.79 -4.17
C CYS A 42 -2.71 4.28 -3.93
N GLY A 43 -2.31 4.79 -2.76
CA GLY A 43 -2.40 6.20 -2.44
C GLY A 43 -1.53 6.58 -1.26
N LEU A 44 -1.14 7.85 -1.18
CA LEU A 44 -0.30 8.37 -0.08
C LEU A 44 -0.95 8.19 1.31
N GLY A 45 -2.27 8.01 1.34
CA GLY A 45 -3.05 7.73 2.55
C GLY A 45 -3.08 6.27 3.01
N GLY A 46 -2.34 5.37 2.34
CA GLY A 46 -2.30 3.94 2.67
C GLY A 46 -0.99 3.50 3.34
N ASP A 47 -0.76 2.19 3.32
CA ASP A 47 0.37 1.50 3.94
C ASP A 47 1.33 0.90 2.91
N LEU A 48 2.52 0.49 3.36
CA LEU A 48 3.51 -0.22 2.55
C LEU A 48 4.09 -1.41 3.32
N PHE A 49 4.23 -2.55 2.64
CA PHE A 49 5.06 -3.66 3.09
C PHE A 49 6.09 -3.98 2.02
N ALA A 50 7.35 -4.22 2.40
CA ALA A 50 8.39 -4.62 1.46
C ALA A 50 9.37 -5.63 2.07
N ILE A 51 10.04 -6.39 1.21
CA ILE A 51 11.18 -7.23 1.57
C ILE A 51 12.37 -6.78 0.74
N LEU A 52 13.47 -6.43 1.41
CA LEU A 52 14.69 -5.93 0.80
C LEU A 52 15.80 -6.95 0.96
N HIS A 53 16.31 -7.46 -0.15
CA HIS A 53 17.53 -8.26 -0.17
C HIS A 53 18.68 -7.37 -0.65
N LEU A 54 19.53 -6.93 0.27
CA LEU A 54 20.63 -6.01 -0.03
C LEU A 54 21.87 -6.79 -0.51
N PRO A 55 22.68 -6.21 -1.41
CA PRO A 55 23.84 -6.89 -1.97
C PRO A 55 24.85 -7.25 -0.86
N GLY A 56 25.33 -8.49 -0.87
CA GLY A 56 26.35 -8.97 0.06
C GLY A 56 25.85 -9.28 1.48
N GLN A 57 24.53 -9.26 1.73
CA GLN A 57 23.99 -9.67 3.03
C GLN A 57 24.10 -11.19 3.23
N THR A 58 24.65 -11.59 4.38
CA THR A 58 24.63 -12.97 4.90
C THR A 58 23.51 -13.21 5.90
N GLN A 59 22.93 -12.14 6.42
CA GLN A 59 21.75 -12.13 7.30
C GLN A 59 20.46 -12.28 6.49
N ALA A 60 19.35 -12.53 7.17
CA ALA A 60 18.03 -12.52 6.54
C ALA A 60 17.75 -11.17 5.84
N PRO A 61 16.97 -11.16 4.74
CA PRO A 61 16.43 -9.94 4.16
C PRO A 61 15.72 -9.07 5.19
N LEU A 62 15.60 -7.77 4.89
CA LEU A 62 14.87 -6.83 5.73
C LEU A 62 13.40 -6.76 5.31
N ALA A 63 12.49 -7.00 6.24
CA ALA A 63 11.10 -6.61 6.14
C ALA A 63 10.95 -5.12 6.49
N VAL A 64 10.19 -4.40 5.65
CA VAL A 64 9.81 -3.00 5.87
C VAL A 64 8.32 -2.99 6.16
N LEU A 65 7.95 -2.49 7.34
CA LEU A 65 6.58 -2.47 7.83
C LEU A 65 6.13 -1.01 7.95
N GLY A 66 5.63 -0.48 6.84
CA GLY A 66 5.06 0.86 6.72
C GLY A 66 3.55 0.85 6.90
N ALA A 67 3.05 0.10 7.89
CA ALA A 67 1.65 0.11 8.28
C ALA A 67 1.48 1.03 9.47
N GLY A 68 0.57 2.00 9.40
CA GLY A 68 0.36 2.87 10.55
C GLY A 68 -0.57 2.30 11.60
N ALA A 69 -0.35 2.76 12.83
CA ALA A 69 -1.14 2.38 13.98
C ALA A 69 -2.58 2.93 13.89
N SER A 70 -3.44 2.40 14.76
CA SER A 70 -4.70 3.07 15.09
C SER A 70 -4.39 4.45 15.68
N PRO A 71 -5.15 5.51 15.32
CA PRO A 71 -5.00 6.81 15.94
C PRO A 71 -5.11 6.77 17.47
N LEU A 72 -4.31 7.58 18.17
CA LEU A 72 -4.30 7.71 19.63
C LEU A 72 -5.67 8.10 20.19
N GLY A 73 -6.43 8.91 19.45
CA GLY A 73 -7.76 9.35 19.85
C GLY A 73 -8.87 8.31 19.64
N CYS A 74 -8.54 7.13 19.15
CA CYS A 74 -9.52 6.09 18.84
C CYS A 74 -9.81 5.20 20.05
N THR A 75 -11.09 4.99 20.36
CA THR A 75 -11.52 4.05 21.41
C THR A 75 -12.16 2.79 20.84
N LEU A 76 -12.13 1.70 21.62
CA LEU A 76 -12.82 0.47 21.26
C LEU A 76 -14.33 0.69 21.10
N ASP A 77 -14.95 1.46 22.00
CA ASP A 77 -16.39 1.76 21.94
C ASP A 77 -16.78 2.49 20.65
N GLN A 78 -15.95 3.44 20.20
CA GLN A 78 -16.16 4.12 18.92
C GLN A 78 -16.12 3.14 17.75
N MET A 79 -15.16 2.22 17.76
CA MET A 79 -15.01 1.22 16.72
C MET A 79 -16.14 0.19 16.71
N ILE A 80 -16.64 -0.22 17.88
CA ILE A 80 -17.82 -1.09 18.00
C ILE A 80 -19.06 -0.37 17.49
N ALA A 81 -19.28 0.88 17.90
CA ALA A 81 -20.44 1.67 17.48
C ALA A 81 -20.45 1.95 15.97
N ALA A 82 -19.28 2.17 15.37
CA ALA A 82 -19.11 2.36 13.93
C ALA A 82 -19.00 1.04 13.13
N GLY A 83 -18.89 -0.09 13.84
CA GLY A 83 -18.63 -1.39 13.25
C GLY A 83 -19.82 -1.91 12.46
N ARG A 84 -19.55 -2.90 11.60
CA ARG A 84 -20.59 -3.58 10.81
C ARG A 84 -20.97 -4.88 11.49
N PRO A 85 -22.26 -5.08 11.83
CA PRO A 85 -22.73 -6.36 12.33
C PRO A 85 -22.58 -7.43 11.24
N THR A 86 -22.21 -8.64 11.64
CA THR A 86 -22.16 -9.82 10.80
C THR A 86 -23.40 -10.69 11.01
N SER A 87 -23.62 -11.65 10.11
CA SER A 87 -24.64 -12.68 10.29
C SER A 87 -24.40 -13.60 11.49
N THR A 88 -23.18 -13.59 12.04
CA THR A 88 -22.78 -14.35 13.24
C THR A 88 -23.03 -13.57 14.54
N GLY A 89 -23.51 -12.32 14.46
CA GLY A 89 -23.72 -11.45 15.63
C GLY A 89 -22.44 -10.73 16.10
N GLU A 90 -21.32 -10.93 15.41
CA GLU A 90 -20.06 -10.23 15.67
C GLU A 90 -20.07 -8.84 15.05
N VAL A 91 -19.24 -7.94 15.60
CA VAL A 91 -19.05 -6.59 15.05
C VAL A 91 -17.68 -6.53 14.38
N LYS A 92 -17.65 -6.35 13.06
CA LYS A 92 -16.41 -6.13 12.30
C LYS A 92 -16.05 -4.66 12.25
N MET A 93 -14.75 -4.37 12.18
CA MET A 93 -14.22 -3.01 12.01
C MET A 93 -14.92 -2.25 10.86
N PRO A 94 -15.13 -0.93 10.99
CA PRO A 94 -15.69 -0.11 9.93
C PRO A 94 -14.85 -0.22 8.65
N TYR A 95 -15.51 -0.35 7.50
CA TYR A 95 -14.87 -0.51 6.19
C TYR A 95 -14.81 0.80 5.42
N ARG A 96 -15.65 1.76 5.81
CA ARG A 96 -15.74 3.09 5.24
C ARG A 96 -15.98 4.09 6.36
N GLY A 97 -15.67 5.35 6.08
CA GLY A 97 -15.84 6.46 7.00
C GLY A 97 -14.53 6.86 7.68
N ALA A 98 -14.53 7.99 8.36
CA ALA A 98 -13.32 8.57 8.91
C ALA A 98 -12.67 7.72 10.03
N LEU A 99 -13.46 6.90 10.72
CA LEU A 99 -12.96 5.95 11.72
C LEU A 99 -12.26 4.74 11.12
N SER A 100 -12.42 4.44 9.82
CA SER A 100 -11.67 3.36 9.17
C SER A 100 -10.26 3.77 8.75
N ILE A 101 -9.83 4.99 9.05
CA ILE A 101 -8.55 5.56 8.63
C ILE A 101 -7.51 5.34 9.74
N GLY A 102 -6.54 4.48 9.48
CA GLY A 102 -5.30 4.39 10.25
C GLY A 102 -4.33 5.50 9.88
N VAL A 103 -3.21 5.59 10.59
CA VAL A 103 -2.15 6.54 10.22
C VAL A 103 -1.51 6.09 8.89
N PRO A 104 -1.41 6.94 7.85
CA PRO A 104 -0.81 6.49 6.59
C PRO A 104 0.69 6.19 6.72
N GLY A 105 1.13 4.97 6.38
CA GLY A 105 2.54 4.58 6.49
C GLY A 105 3.34 4.51 5.20
N MET A 106 2.68 4.54 4.03
CA MET A 106 3.34 4.38 2.73
C MET A 106 4.45 5.40 2.48
N VAL A 107 4.19 6.69 2.74
CA VAL A 107 5.15 7.76 2.46
C VAL A 107 6.39 7.64 3.33
N HIS A 108 6.21 7.39 4.63
CA HIS A 108 7.33 7.22 5.56
C HIS A 108 8.21 6.06 5.11
N ALA A 109 7.61 4.92 4.78
CA ALA A 109 8.36 3.73 4.40
C ALA A 109 9.14 3.92 3.09
N LEU A 110 8.52 4.46 2.04
CA LEU A 110 9.21 4.70 0.77
C LEU A 110 10.35 5.72 0.91
N VAL A 111 10.14 6.80 1.66
CA VAL A 111 11.18 7.82 1.87
C VAL A 111 12.32 7.28 2.75
N GLU A 112 12.03 6.56 3.83
CA GLU A 112 13.07 5.93 4.67
C GLU A 112 13.87 4.89 3.89
N MET A 113 13.22 4.03 3.09
CA MET A 113 13.89 3.08 2.21
C MET A 113 14.86 3.80 1.27
N HIS A 114 14.41 4.86 0.62
CA HIS A 114 15.25 5.67 -0.26
C HIS A 114 16.40 6.35 0.50
N GLN A 115 16.15 6.93 1.66
CA GLN A 115 17.19 7.63 2.43
C GLN A 115 18.29 6.67 2.91
N ARG A 116 17.93 5.45 3.31
CA ARG A 116 18.89 4.45 3.81
C ARG A 116 19.64 3.75 2.68
N PHE A 117 18.97 3.47 1.57
CA PHE A 117 19.47 2.53 0.57
C PHE A 117 19.38 3.03 -0.87
N GLY A 118 18.81 4.21 -1.14
CA GLY A 118 18.74 4.82 -2.46
C GLY A 118 20.09 5.37 -2.92
N ARG A 119 20.21 5.61 -4.23
CA ARG A 119 21.40 6.17 -4.87
C ARG A 119 21.14 7.49 -5.57
N LEU A 120 19.95 7.65 -6.14
CA LEU A 120 19.56 8.90 -6.81
C LEU A 120 19.03 9.92 -5.78
N SER A 121 18.82 11.17 -6.22
CA SER A 121 18.14 12.13 -5.34
C SER A 121 16.65 11.82 -5.25
N LEU A 122 16.04 12.13 -4.09
CA LEU A 122 14.59 11.93 -3.92
C LEU A 122 13.78 12.70 -4.98
N HIS A 123 14.24 13.89 -5.37
CA HIS A 123 13.65 14.66 -6.47
C HIS A 123 13.68 13.90 -7.81
N GLN A 124 14.80 13.25 -8.15
CA GLN A 124 14.88 12.44 -9.37
C GLN A 124 13.91 11.26 -9.33
N VAL A 125 13.86 10.57 -8.19
CA VAL A 125 13.02 9.38 -7.99
C VAL A 125 11.52 9.72 -8.02
N MET A 126 11.12 10.89 -7.51
CA MET A 126 9.72 11.31 -7.48
C MET A 126 9.26 12.08 -8.72
N ALA A 127 10.18 12.55 -9.57
CA ALA A 127 9.85 13.32 -10.77
C ALA A 127 8.82 12.64 -11.70
N PRO A 128 8.84 11.32 -11.94
CA PRO A 128 7.81 10.66 -12.73
C PRO A 128 6.41 10.80 -12.12
N ALA A 129 6.26 10.56 -10.82
CA ALA A 129 4.98 10.66 -10.13
C ALA A 129 4.44 12.11 -10.13
N ILE A 130 5.31 13.09 -9.87
CA ILE A 130 4.96 14.52 -9.94
C ILE A 130 4.48 14.88 -11.35
N GLY A 131 5.22 14.44 -12.39
CA GLY A 131 4.86 14.70 -13.78
C GLY A 131 3.53 14.06 -14.19
N LEU A 132 3.25 12.84 -13.73
CA LEU A 132 1.98 12.14 -13.97
C LEU A 132 0.81 12.84 -13.29
N ALA A 133 1.00 13.32 -12.05
CA ALA A 133 -0.05 14.02 -11.31
C ALA A 133 -0.33 15.41 -11.91
N ASP A 134 0.72 16.16 -12.27
CA ASP A 134 0.60 17.52 -12.80
C ASP A 134 0.14 17.55 -14.25
N ARG A 135 0.73 16.77 -15.17
CA ARG A 135 0.34 16.80 -16.59
C ARG A 135 -0.85 15.88 -16.88
N GLY A 136 -1.15 14.97 -15.96
CA GLY A 136 -2.17 13.96 -16.09
C GLY A 136 -1.72 12.74 -16.89
N PHE A 137 -2.56 11.71 -16.87
CA PHE A 137 -2.34 10.44 -17.56
C PHE A 137 -3.66 9.88 -18.10
N PRO A 138 -3.65 9.08 -19.18
CA PRO A 138 -4.85 8.46 -19.70
C PRO A 138 -5.35 7.36 -18.77
N LEU A 139 -6.64 7.41 -18.43
CA LEU A 139 -7.29 6.35 -17.65
C LEU A 139 -7.27 5.02 -18.41
N THR A 140 -6.87 3.96 -17.72
CA THR A 140 -7.04 2.59 -18.21
C THR A 140 -8.51 2.19 -18.14
N ARG A 141 -8.86 1.05 -18.77
CA ARG A 141 -10.19 0.44 -18.62
C ARG A 141 -10.53 0.19 -17.15
N LEU A 142 -9.58 -0.34 -16.38
CA LEU A 142 -9.76 -0.63 -14.96
C LEU A 142 -9.94 0.67 -14.16
N GLY A 143 -9.10 1.68 -14.39
CA GLY A 143 -9.22 2.97 -13.70
C GLY A 143 -10.56 3.67 -13.94
N ALA A 144 -11.02 3.72 -15.20
CA ALA A 144 -12.33 4.29 -15.53
C ALA A 144 -13.48 3.49 -14.89
N TRP A 145 -13.40 2.15 -14.90
CA TRP A 145 -14.39 1.30 -14.24
C TRP A 145 -14.41 1.50 -12.72
N SER A 146 -13.25 1.62 -12.07
CA SER A 146 -13.15 1.84 -10.62
C SER A 146 -13.77 3.19 -10.21
N ILE A 147 -13.60 4.24 -11.02
CA ILE A 147 -14.26 5.53 -10.80
C ILE A 147 -15.78 5.37 -10.96
N ALA A 148 -16.24 4.65 -11.99
CA ALA A 148 -17.67 4.41 -12.23
C ALA A 148 -18.35 3.70 -11.03
N VAL A 149 -17.74 2.63 -10.53
CA VAL A 149 -18.25 1.89 -9.36
C VAL A 149 -18.21 2.75 -8.08
N SER A 150 -17.25 3.67 -7.99
CA SER A 150 -17.08 4.56 -6.84
C SER A 150 -17.89 5.85 -6.92
N GLU A 151 -18.57 6.14 -8.03
CA GLU A 151 -19.31 7.39 -8.25
C GLU A 151 -20.24 7.76 -7.08
N PRO A 152 -21.07 6.85 -6.53
CA PRO A 152 -21.96 7.20 -5.43
C PRO A 152 -21.22 7.64 -4.16
N LEU A 153 -19.98 7.16 -3.95
CA LEU A 153 -19.12 7.57 -2.85
C LEU A 153 -18.44 8.90 -3.16
N LEU A 154 -17.89 9.05 -4.37
CA LEU A 154 -17.20 10.27 -4.81
C LEU A 154 -18.13 11.49 -4.72
N ARG A 155 -19.40 11.35 -5.13
CA ARG A 155 -20.40 12.44 -5.05
C ARG A 155 -20.70 12.92 -3.64
N ARG A 156 -20.39 12.14 -2.59
CA ARG A 156 -20.55 12.55 -1.18
C ARG A 156 -19.45 13.49 -0.71
N HIS A 157 -18.36 13.61 -1.47
CA HIS A 157 -17.18 14.40 -1.10
C HIS A 157 -16.81 15.32 -2.26
N SER A 158 -17.14 16.61 -2.15
CA SER A 158 -16.93 17.61 -3.21
C SER A 158 -15.49 17.63 -3.74
N GLU A 159 -14.51 17.53 -2.85
CA GLU A 159 -13.08 17.51 -3.20
C GLU A 159 -12.72 16.28 -4.04
N ALA A 160 -13.23 15.10 -3.67
CA ALA A 160 -12.99 13.87 -4.43
C ALA A 160 -13.73 13.91 -5.79
N ALA A 161 -14.98 14.39 -5.80
CA ALA A 161 -15.75 14.57 -7.02
C ALA A 161 -15.05 15.51 -8.01
N ALA A 162 -14.47 16.62 -7.54
CA ALA A 162 -13.75 17.58 -8.38
C ALA A 162 -12.50 16.98 -9.03
N VAL A 163 -11.86 15.99 -8.40
CA VAL A 163 -10.70 15.30 -8.96
C VAL A 163 -11.12 14.20 -9.94
N PHE A 164 -12.07 13.35 -9.56
CA PHE A 164 -12.35 12.10 -10.27
C PHE A 164 -13.55 12.16 -11.24
N LEU A 165 -14.45 13.13 -11.10
CA LEU A 165 -15.60 13.31 -11.99
C LEU A 165 -15.36 14.49 -12.94
N LYS A 166 -15.21 14.20 -14.23
CA LYS A 166 -14.98 15.21 -15.25
C LYS A 166 -16.28 15.94 -15.57
N ASP A 167 -16.32 17.25 -15.31
CA ASP A 167 -17.51 18.08 -15.47
C ASP A 167 -18.74 17.49 -14.74
N GLY A 168 -18.49 16.86 -13.58
CA GLY A 168 -19.50 16.21 -12.75
C GLY A 168 -19.98 14.84 -13.27
N THR A 169 -19.34 14.28 -14.29
CA THR A 169 -19.67 12.99 -14.91
C THR A 169 -18.54 11.98 -14.77
N VAL A 170 -18.87 10.68 -14.83
CA VAL A 170 -17.87 9.60 -14.78
C VAL A 170 -17.04 9.62 -16.08
N PRO A 171 -15.71 9.78 -15.99
CA PRO A 171 -14.85 9.77 -17.17
C PRO A 171 -14.71 8.37 -17.78
N GLY A 172 -14.68 8.30 -19.11
CA GLY A 172 -14.39 7.06 -19.83
C GLY A 172 -12.90 6.73 -19.92
N MET A 173 -12.58 5.50 -20.35
CA MET A 173 -11.21 5.09 -20.69
C MET A 173 -10.55 6.08 -21.65
N GLY A 174 -9.25 6.34 -21.46
CA GLY A 174 -8.48 7.28 -22.28
C GLY A 174 -8.65 8.74 -21.88
N THR A 175 -9.62 9.08 -21.03
CA THR A 175 -9.73 10.42 -20.45
C THR A 175 -8.46 10.74 -19.67
N ILE A 176 -7.90 11.93 -19.87
CA ILE A 176 -6.75 12.40 -19.10
C ILE A 176 -7.24 12.82 -17.71
N LEU A 177 -6.78 12.08 -16.69
CA LEU A 177 -7.00 12.43 -15.29
C LEU A 177 -5.82 13.27 -14.80
N ARG A 178 -6.09 14.48 -14.30
CA ARG A 178 -5.10 15.40 -13.74
C ARG A 178 -5.35 15.56 -12.23
N GLN A 179 -4.29 15.52 -11.43
CA GLN A 179 -4.35 15.56 -9.97
C GLN A 179 -3.41 16.65 -9.42
N SER A 180 -3.69 17.91 -9.76
CA SER A 180 -2.81 19.05 -9.45
C SER A 180 -2.47 19.20 -7.97
N ASP A 181 -3.43 18.89 -7.09
CA ASP A 181 -3.27 18.98 -5.63
C ASP A 181 -2.35 17.88 -5.09
N LEU A 182 -2.46 16.69 -5.67
CA LEU A 182 -1.54 15.58 -5.42
C LEU A 182 -0.13 15.91 -5.92
N ALA A 183 0.01 16.55 -7.10
CA ALA A 183 1.29 16.99 -7.62
C ALA A 183 2.00 17.98 -6.66
N ARG A 184 1.27 18.93 -6.08
CA ARG A 184 1.80 19.84 -5.06
C ARG A 184 2.26 19.07 -3.81
N THR A 185 1.47 18.10 -3.37
CA THR A 185 1.83 17.24 -2.22
C THR A 185 3.09 16.43 -2.49
N LEU A 186 3.19 15.77 -3.65
CA LEU A 186 4.35 15.01 -4.07
C LEU A 186 5.61 15.89 -4.19
N THR A 187 5.47 17.11 -4.69
CA THR A 187 6.57 18.08 -4.78
C THR A 187 7.08 18.44 -3.38
N ARG A 188 6.20 18.69 -2.41
CA ARG A 188 6.61 18.94 -1.01
C ARG A 188 7.34 17.75 -0.40
N ILE A 189 6.92 16.51 -0.70
CA ILE A 189 7.61 15.30 -0.23
C ILE A 189 8.99 15.20 -0.87
N ALA A 190 9.12 15.46 -2.17
CA ALA A 190 10.41 15.46 -2.86
C ALA A 190 11.39 16.51 -2.29
N GLU A 191 10.88 17.67 -1.86
CA GLU A 191 11.68 18.76 -1.28
C GLU A 191 12.03 18.55 0.20
N ARG A 192 11.12 17.96 0.98
CA ARG A 192 11.22 17.91 2.46
C ARG A 192 11.30 16.50 3.04
N GLY A 193 11.34 15.47 2.20
CA GLY A 193 11.27 14.08 2.62
C GLY A 193 9.99 13.79 3.41
N VAL A 194 10.12 12.99 4.48
CA VAL A 194 9.02 12.62 5.39
C VAL A 194 8.28 13.85 5.91
N ALA A 195 9.00 14.92 6.25
CA ALA A 195 8.39 16.15 6.76
C ALA A 195 7.47 16.86 5.74
N GLY A 196 7.56 16.51 4.45
CA GLY A 196 6.65 17.01 3.42
C GLY A 196 5.20 16.52 3.57
N PHE A 197 4.99 15.39 4.25
CA PHE A 197 3.67 14.77 4.45
C PHE A 197 3.23 14.77 5.92
N TYR A 198 4.15 14.42 6.83
CA TYR A 198 3.82 14.15 8.25
C TYR A 198 3.83 15.38 9.15
N VAL A 199 4.25 16.55 8.65
CA VAL A 199 4.16 17.83 9.37
C VAL A 199 3.72 18.99 8.48
N GLY A 200 3.18 20.03 9.11
CA GLY A 200 2.77 21.27 8.46
C GLY A 200 1.55 21.09 7.55
N PRO A 201 1.46 21.82 6.42
CA PRO A 201 0.20 21.99 5.67
C PRO A 201 -0.53 20.70 5.28
N VAL A 202 0.20 19.64 4.88
CA VAL A 202 -0.40 18.37 4.49
C VAL A 202 -0.98 17.65 5.70
N ALA A 203 -0.20 17.52 6.78
CA ALA A 203 -0.67 16.94 8.05
C ALA A 203 -1.86 17.72 8.63
N ASP A 204 -1.81 19.05 8.60
CA ASP A 204 -2.90 19.90 9.07
C ASP A 204 -4.17 19.72 8.23
N HIS A 205 -4.02 19.54 6.91
CA HIS A 205 -5.16 19.28 6.04
C HIS A 205 -5.78 17.91 6.32
N ILE A 206 -4.96 16.86 6.48
CA ILE A 206 -5.43 15.52 6.85
C ILE A 206 -6.18 15.56 8.18
N ASN A 207 -5.59 16.15 9.23
CA ASN A 207 -6.23 16.27 10.55
C ASN A 207 -7.57 17.01 10.47
N ARG A 208 -7.65 18.15 9.77
CA ARG A 208 -8.91 18.88 9.59
C ARG A 208 -9.96 18.06 8.83
N ALA A 209 -9.58 17.44 7.72
CA ALA A 209 -10.51 16.69 6.88
C ALA A 209 -11.05 15.44 7.60
N VAL A 210 -10.16 14.68 8.24
CA VAL A 210 -10.54 13.48 9.01
C VAL A 210 -11.36 13.88 10.23
N GLY A 211 -10.97 14.91 10.98
CA GLY A 211 -11.71 15.41 12.13
C GLY A 211 -13.11 15.92 11.76
N ALA A 212 -13.25 16.69 10.68
CA ALA A 212 -14.54 17.17 10.18
C ALA A 212 -15.48 16.02 9.74
N ALA A 213 -14.90 14.89 9.32
CA ALA A 213 -15.65 13.68 8.98
C ALA A 213 -15.89 12.73 10.18
N GLY A 214 -15.54 13.15 11.40
CA GLY A 214 -15.77 12.39 12.64
C GLY A 214 -14.70 11.35 12.96
N GLY A 215 -13.51 11.46 12.38
CA GLY A 215 -12.40 10.52 12.59
C GLY A 215 -11.51 10.86 13.79
N ALA A 216 -10.70 9.88 14.18
CA ALA A 216 -9.85 9.94 15.38
C ALA A 216 -8.41 10.42 15.11
N LEU A 217 -7.95 10.44 13.85
CA LEU A 217 -6.60 10.85 13.47
C LEU A 217 -6.32 12.32 13.78
N ARG A 218 -5.15 12.58 14.36
CA ARG A 218 -4.61 13.90 14.73
C ARG A 218 -3.22 14.12 14.12
N CYS A 219 -2.76 15.38 14.12
CA CYS A 219 -1.40 15.69 13.68
C CYS A 219 -0.32 14.98 14.51
N GLU A 220 -0.58 14.73 15.80
CA GLU A 220 0.34 13.99 16.68
C GLU A 220 0.55 12.55 16.20
N ASP A 221 -0.52 11.88 15.74
CA ASP A 221 -0.43 10.54 15.17
C ASP A 221 0.50 10.50 13.95
N LEU A 222 0.36 11.47 13.05
CA LEU A 222 1.21 11.62 11.87
C LEU A 222 2.67 11.90 12.29
N HIS A 223 2.88 12.77 13.28
CA HIS A 223 4.21 13.12 13.76
C HIS A 223 4.94 11.93 14.40
N LEU A 224 4.22 11.06 15.11
CA LEU A 224 4.76 9.90 15.81
C LEU A 224 4.96 8.68 14.90
N HIS A 225 4.35 8.65 13.72
CA HIS A 225 4.44 7.49 12.81
C HIS A 225 5.89 7.16 12.45
N ARG A 226 6.26 5.89 12.56
CA ARG A 226 7.55 5.35 12.13
C ARG A 226 7.32 4.06 11.35
N THR A 227 8.23 3.78 10.42
CA THR A 227 8.32 2.51 9.70
C THR A 227 9.32 1.61 10.38
N ASP A 228 8.92 0.37 10.63
CA ASP A 228 9.80 -0.63 11.21
C ASP A 228 10.61 -1.36 10.13
N PHE A 229 11.87 -1.64 10.45
CA PHE A 229 12.79 -2.42 9.63
C PHE A 229 13.28 -3.58 10.47
N GLU A 230 12.81 -4.77 10.14
CA GLU A 230 13.03 -5.99 10.93
C GLU A 230 13.57 -7.11 10.03
N PRO A 231 14.23 -8.14 10.57
CA PRO A 231 14.47 -9.36 9.82
C PRO A 231 13.15 -9.97 9.33
N THR A 232 13.11 -10.52 8.13
CA THR A 232 11.95 -11.31 7.67
C THR A 232 11.72 -12.53 8.57
N ILE A 233 10.45 -12.93 8.72
CA ILE A 233 10.15 -14.29 9.14
C ILE A 233 10.40 -15.23 7.95
N GLU A 234 10.80 -16.47 8.22
CA GLU A 234 11.20 -17.40 7.17
C GLU A 234 10.88 -18.85 7.49
N THR A 235 10.80 -19.67 6.44
CA THR A 235 10.86 -21.13 6.54
C THR A 235 11.70 -21.72 5.41
N THR A 236 11.96 -23.02 5.46
CA THR A 236 12.48 -23.78 4.34
C THR A 236 11.36 -24.54 3.64
N TYR A 237 11.44 -24.64 2.31
CA TYR A 237 10.54 -25.48 1.53
C TYR A 237 11.32 -26.12 0.38
N ARG A 238 11.53 -27.43 0.46
CA ARG A 238 12.14 -28.26 -0.60
C ARG A 238 13.45 -27.69 -1.14
N GLY A 239 14.34 -27.28 -0.23
CA GLY A 239 15.67 -26.73 -0.55
C GLY A 239 15.71 -25.22 -0.78
N TRP A 240 14.56 -24.53 -0.77
CA TRP A 240 14.48 -23.09 -0.84
C TRP A 240 14.28 -22.47 0.54
N ARG A 241 14.77 -21.25 0.73
CA ARG A 241 14.42 -20.42 1.87
C ARG A 241 13.39 -19.40 1.44
N ILE A 242 12.25 -19.37 2.13
CA ILE A 242 11.11 -18.54 1.79
C ILE A 242 10.96 -17.48 2.86
N HIS A 243 11.03 -16.21 2.45
CA HIS A 243 10.97 -15.06 3.33
C HIS A 243 9.64 -14.35 3.22
N GLN A 244 9.11 -13.90 4.34
CA GLN A 244 7.88 -13.12 4.44
C GLN A 244 8.04 -11.99 5.45
N THR A 245 7.20 -10.96 5.32
CA THR A 245 7.06 -9.93 6.35
C THR A 245 6.41 -10.50 7.60
N GLY A 246 6.84 -10.04 8.78
CA GLY A 246 6.19 -10.33 10.06
C GLY A 246 4.87 -9.58 10.26
N LEU A 247 4.38 -9.57 11.51
CA LEU A 247 3.21 -8.77 11.90
C LEU A 247 3.44 -7.27 11.62
N PRO A 248 2.42 -6.48 11.26
CA PRO A 248 0.99 -6.85 11.18
C PRO A 248 0.60 -7.53 9.86
N SER A 249 1.55 -7.79 8.95
CA SER A 249 1.28 -8.57 7.73
C SER A 249 1.05 -10.05 8.06
N GLN A 250 0.38 -10.75 7.15
CA GLN A 250 -0.10 -12.13 7.35
C GLN A 250 0.77 -13.16 6.63
N GLY A 251 2.05 -12.81 6.42
CA GLY A 251 3.01 -13.67 5.73
C GLY A 251 3.18 -15.06 6.38
N MET A 252 2.94 -15.15 7.69
CA MET A 252 2.97 -16.40 8.45
C MET A 252 2.02 -17.48 7.92
N ILE A 253 0.86 -17.11 7.37
CA ILE A 253 -0.11 -18.08 6.81
C ILE A 253 0.53 -18.89 5.69
N LEU A 254 1.29 -18.23 4.81
CA LEU A 254 1.99 -18.91 3.73
C LEU A 254 3.10 -19.81 4.27
N LEU A 255 3.90 -19.32 5.21
CA LEU A 255 5.01 -20.10 5.77
C LEU A 255 4.52 -21.36 6.48
N GLU A 256 3.44 -21.24 7.25
CA GLU A 256 2.80 -22.38 7.90
C GLU A 256 2.24 -23.37 6.88
N ALA A 257 1.49 -22.90 5.88
CA ALA A 257 0.96 -23.75 4.83
C ALA A 257 2.07 -24.50 4.06
N LEU A 258 3.23 -23.86 3.84
CA LEU A 258 4.39 -24.51 3.22
C LEU A 258 5.01 -25.57 4.13
N ASN A 259 5.07 -25.35 5.44
CA ASN A 259 5.56 -26.35 6.38
C ASN A 259 4.68 -27.59 6.40
N ILE A 260 3.36 -27.42 6.38
CA ILE A 260 2.42 -28.54 6.31
C ILE A 260 2.55 -29.23 4.94
N ALA A 261 2.68 -28.46 3.85
CA ALA A 261 2.86 -29.00 2.50
C ALA A 261 4.18 -29.77 2.29
N GLU A 262 5.20 -29.53 3.12
CA GLU A 262 6.49 -30.22 3.05
C GLU A 262 6.40 -31.67 3.55
N CYS A 263 5.43 -31.96 4.42
CA CYS A 263 5.13 -33.32 4.90
C CYS A 263 4.50 -34.22 3.82
N GLU A 264 4.05 -33.65 2.70
CA GLU A 264 3.38 -34.35 1.61
C GLU A 264 4.32 -34.65 0.43
N PRO A 265 4.08 -35.72 -0.35
CA PRO A 265 4.78 -35.94 -1.62
C PRO A 265 4.66 -34.74 -2.57
N ALA A 266 5.78 -34.29 -3.15
CA ALA A 266 5.77 -33.15 -4.09
C ALA A 266 4.84 -33.37 -5.30
N SER A 267 4.68 -34.62 -5.73
CA SER A 267 3.77 -35.02 -6.81
C SER A 267 2.31 -34.62 -6.54
N HIS A 268 1.91 -34.46 -5.27
CA HIS A 268 0.55 -34.06 -4.90
C HIS A 268 0.24 -32.61 -5.28
N LEU A 269 1.25 -31.76 -5.49
CA LEU A 269 1.13 -30.34 -5.81
C LEU A 269 1.81 -29.94 -7.13
N ALA A 270 2.39 -30.90 -7.86
CA ALA A 270 3.21 -30.62 -9.04
C ALA A 270 2.40 -30.15 -10.26
N GLU A 271 1.16 -30.60 -10.39
CA GLU A 271 0.26 -30.25 -11.50
C GLU A 271 -1.04 -29.66 -10.99
N ILE A 272 -1.59 -28.68 -11.72
CA ILE A 272 -2.89 -28.09 -11.38
C ILE A 272 -4.00 -29.08 -11.77
N ASN A 273 -4.35 -29.96 -10.84
CA ASN A 273 -5.44 -30.92 -10.94
C ASN A 273 -6.33 -30.89 -9.69
N ALA A 274 -7.43 -31.65 -9.68
CA ALA A 274 -8.39 -31.66 -8.58
C ALA A 274 -7.75 -32.03 -7.24
N HIS A 275 -6.79 -32.96 -7.23
CA HIS A 275 -6.07 -33.37 -6.03
C HIS A 275 -5.20 -32.23 -5.49
N ALA A 276 -4.41 -31.58 -6.35
CA ALA A 276 -3.55 -30.45 -5.95
C ALA A 276 -4.36 -29.26 -5.43
N VAL A 277 -5.52 -28.98 -6.05
CA VAL A 277 -6.45 -27.94 -5.57
C VAL A 277 -7.03 -28.30 -4.21
N HIS A 278 -7.47 -29.54 -4.02
CA HIS A 278 -7.98 -30.02 -2.73
C HIS A 278 -6.91 -29.90 -1.63
N MET A 279 -5.71 -30.41 -1.88
CA MET A 279 -4.60 -30.32 -0.93
C MET A 279 -4.27 -28.87 -0.60
N SER A 280 -4.11 -28.00 -1.61
CA SER A 280 -3.84 -26.57 -1.38
C SER A 280 -4.93 -25.91 -0.53
N ALA A 281 -6.18 -26.26 -0.76
CA ALA A 281 -7.30 -25.73 0.01
C ALA A 281 -7.28 -26.20 1.48
N GLU A 282 -7.05 -27.49 1.75
CA GLU A 282 -7.00 -28.00 3.13
C GLU A 282 -5.81 -27.45 3.92
N LEU A 283 -4.64 -27.32 3.27
CA LEU A 283 -3.44 -26.74 3.88
C LEU A 283 -3.68 -25.27 4.27
N LEU A 284 -4.28 -24.49 3.37
CA LEU A 284 -4.62 -23.10 3.66
C LEU A 284 -5.71 -22.97 4.73
N LYS A 285 -6.71 -23.87 4.76
CA LYS A 285 -7.74 -23.85 5.82
C LYS A 285 -7.14 -23.97 7.20
N LEU A 286 -6.15 -24.86 7.39
CA LEU A 286 -5.45 -25.02 8.66
C LEU A 286 -4.72 -23.73 9.05
N ALA A 287 -3.89 -23.19 8.16
CA ALA A 287 -3.15 -21.96 8.43
C ALA A 287 -4.06 -20.73 8.67
N TYR A 288 -5.22 -20.67 8.00
CA TYR A 288 -6.21 -19.62 8.27
C TYR A 288 -6.95 -19.84 9.61
N ALA A 289 -7.15 -21.08 10.05
CA ALA A 289 -7.74 -21.36 11.35
C ALA A 289 -6.84 -20.85 12.49
N ASP A 290 -5.54 -21.11 12.40
CA ASP A 290 -4.55 -20.64 13.40
C ASP A 290 -4.44 -19.11 13.41
N ARG A 291 -4.54 -18.46 12.25
CA ARG A 291 -4.59 -17.00 12.15
C ARG A 291 -5.87 -16.37 12.75
N LEU A 292 -6.94 -17.13 12.94
CA LEU A 292 -8.19 -16.66 13.53
C LEU A 292 -8.35 -17.04 15.02
N ALA A 293 -7.52 -17.95 15.52
CA ALA A 293 -7.49 -18.41 16.91
C ALA A 293 -6.83 -17.37 17.84
#